data_AF-T2KLU9-F1
#
_entry.id   AF-T2KLU9-F1
#
_cell.length_a   1.000
_cell.length_b   1.000
_cell.length_c   1.000
_cell.angle_alpha   90.00
_cell.angle_beta   90.00
_cell.angle_gamma   90.00
#
_symmetry.space_group_name_H-M   'P 1'
#
loop_
_entity.id
_entity.type
_entity.pdbx_description
1 polymer ?
#
loop_
_entity_poly.entity_id
_entity_poly.type
_entity_poly.pdbx_seq_one_letter_code
_entity_poly.pdbx_strand_id
1 'polypeptide(L)'
;MENTNDEHDNNRKQEQEYRAQNGPLNLDDLQKKWNEIQKEYRKKYPSLTSEDVDYRSGEFTLMTERVAKRTNRSQEEIQKEIKNWD
;
A
#
# COMPACT_ATOMS: atom_id res chain seq x y z
N MET A 1 -22.42 10.01 -21.12
CA MET A 1 -22.81 9.71 -19.73
C MET A 1 -22.57 8.23 -19.56
N GLU A 2 -21.34 7.91 -19.17
CA GLU A 2 -20.95 7.46 -17.81
C GLU A 2 -21.25 5.98 -17.63
N ASN A 3 -20.19 5.16 -17.67
CA ASN A 3 -20.21 3.79 -17.19
C ASN A 3 -18.83 3.48 -16.59
N THR A 4 -18.67 3.83 -15.33
CA THR A 4 -17.50 3.49 -14.50
C THR A 4 -18.04 3.13 -13.13
N ASN A 5 -18.34 1.85 -12.89
CA ASN A 5 -18.73 1.39 -11.54
C ASN A 5 -18.35 -0.06 -11.19
N ASP A 6 -17.69 -0.85 -12.06
CA ASP A 6 -17.46 -2.27 -11.78
C ASP A 6 -16.06 -2.63 -11.25
N GLU A 7 -15.14 -1.68 -11.10
CA GLU A 7 -13.77 -1.98 -10.63
C GLU A 7 -13.58 -1.91 -9.11
N HIS A 8 -14.57 -1.41 -8.34
CA HIS A 8 -14.40 -1.17 -6.91
C HIS A 8 -14.70 -2.39 -6.00
N ASP A 9 -15.36 -3.45 -6.49
CA ASP A 9 -15.77 -4.59 -5.65
C ASP A 9 -14.72 -5.70 -5.51
N ASN A 10 -13.77 -5.79 -6.46
CA ASN A 10 -12.72 -6.81 -6.40
C ASN A 10 -11.65 -6.49 -5.35
N ASN A 11 -11.39 -5.21 -5.08
CA ASN A 11 -10.39 -4.78 -4.10
C ASN A 11 -10.78 -5.15 -2.65
N ARG A 12 -12.06 -5.00 -2.27
CA ARG A 12 -12.51 -5.34 -0.90
C ARG A 12 -12.37 -6.82 -0.57
N LYS A 13 -12.61 -7.70 -1.56
CA LYS A 13 -12.48 -9.15 -1.37
C LYS A 13 -11.01 -9.56 -1.25
N GLN A 14 -10.13 -8.99 -2.07
CA GLN A 14 -8.69 -9.17 -1.96
C GLN A 14 -8.15 -8.69 -0.60
N GLU A 15 -8.62 -7.55 -0.09
CA GLU A 15 -8.23 -7.06 1.24
C GLU A 15 -8.72 -7.97 2.38
N GLN A 16 -9.94 -8.52 2.29
CA GLN A 16 -10.45 -9.46 3.29
C GLN A 16 -9.66 -10.78 3.28
N GLU A 17 -9.31 -11.30 2.11
CA GLU A 17 -8.49 -12.51 1.97
C GLU A 17 -7.05 -12.29 2.43
N TYR A 18 -6.46 -11.12 2.16
CA TYR A 18 -5.14 -10.75 2.68
C TYR A 18 -5.13 -10.61 4.21
N ARG A 19 -6.19 -10.03 4.79
CA ARG A 19 -6.39 -9.93 6.25
C ARG A 19 -6.50 -11.30 6.92
N ALA A 20 -7.14 -12.25 6.26
CA ALA A 20 -7.29 -13.62 6.75
C ALA A 20 -5.98 -14.42 6.68
N GLN A 21 -5.09 -14.11 5.72
CA GLN A 21 -3.82 -14.82 5.53
C GLN A 21 -2.62 -14.22 6.30
N ASN A 22 -2.63 -12.92 6.65
CA ASN A 22 -1.42 -12.20 7.13
C ASN A 22 -1.49 -11.55 8.55
N GLY A 23 -2.33 -12.02 9.48
CA GLY A 23 -2.29 -11.49 10.87
C GLY A 23 -0.88 -11.57 11.48
N PRO A 24 -0.41 -10.68 12.40
CA PRO A 24 -1.02 -9.56 13.12
C PRO A 24 -0.43 -8.20 12.69
N LEU A 25 -0.38 -7.91 11.39
CA LEU A 25 -0.16 -6.54 10.91
C LEU A 25 -1.52 -5.86 10.76
N ASN A 26 -1.77 -4.86 11.60
CA ASN A 26 -2.98 -4.06 11.46
C ASN A 26 -2.79 -3.13 10.25
N LEU A 27 -3.48 -3.46 9.15
CA LEU A 27 -3.46 -2.66 7.92
C LEU A 27 -3.84 -1.20 8.17
N ASP A 28 -4.74 -0.94 9.12
CA ASP A 28 -5.15 0.42 9.46
C ASP A 28 -3.99 1.20 10.11
N ASP A 29 -3.18 0.55 10.95
CA ASP A 29 -1.99 1.17 11.54
C ASP A 29 -0.90 1.41 10.49
N LEU A 30 -0.71 0.47 9.56
CA LEU A 30 0.22 0.62 8.44
C LEU A 30 -0.21 1.76 7.50
N GLN A 31 -1.49 1.88 7.19
CA GLN A 31 -2.05 2.96 6.39
C GLN A 31 -1.84 4.31 7.08
N LYS A 32 -2.14 4.40 8.38
CA LYS A 32 -1.93 5.61 9.16
C LYS A 32 -0.45 6.01 9.15
N LYS A 33 0.44 5.07 9.44
CA LYS A 33 1.88 5.31 9.44
C LYS A 33 2.39 5.69 8.05
N TRP A 34 1.93 5.01 7.00
CA TRP A 34 2.25 5.37 5.62
C TRP A 34 1.85 6.81 5.30
N ASN A 35 0.66 7.25 5.71
CA ASN A 35 0.22 8.62 5.48
C ASN A 35 1.13 9.67 6.14
N GLU A 36 1.72 9.33 7.29
CA GLU A 36 2.69 10.17 8.00
C GLU A 36 4.06 10.17 7.29
N ILE A 37 4.55 9.00 6.89
CA ILE A 37 5.94 8.82 6.41
C ILE A 37 6.10 8.94 4.88
N GLN A 38 5.04 8.83 4.08
CA GLN A 38 5.09 8.74 2.61
C GLN A 38 5.95 9.84 1.95
N LYS A 39 5.91 11.05 2.50
CA LYS A 39 6.69 12.20 2.00
C LYS A 39 8.18 11.98 2.20
N GLU A 40 8.58 11.44 3.33
CA GLU A 40 9.98 11.13 3.66
C GLU A 40 10.44 9.85 2.95
N TYR A 41 9.55 8.86 2.89
CA TYR A 41 9.77 7.61 2.17
C TYR A 41 10.13 7.89 0.70
N ARG A 42 9.37 8.77 0.03
CA ARG A 42 9.66 9.20 -1.34
C ARG A 42 10.97 9.99 -1.47
N LYS A 43 11.36 10.77 -0.45
CA LYS A 43 12.68 11.44 -0.45
C LYS A 43 13.83 10.44 -0.34
N LYS A 44 13.67 9.37 0.45
CA LYS A 44 14.66 8.30 0.61
C LYS A 44 14.77 7.44 -0.65
N TYR A 45 13.65 7.21 -1.34
CA TYR A 45 13.56 6.41 -2.55
C TYR A 45 13.16 7.27 -3.76
N PRO A 46 14.11 7.97 -4.41
CA PRO A 46 13.82 8.84 -5.55
C PRO A 46 13.32 8.09 -6.79
N SER A 47 13.42 6.75 -6.81
CA SER A 47 12.81 5.90 -7.83
C SER A 47 11.29 5.80 -7.70
N LEU A 48 10.72 6.16 -6.55
CA LEU A 48 9.28 6.19 -6.33
C LEU A 48 8.67 7.49 -6.85
N THR A 49 7.64 7.34 -7.68
CA THR A 49 6.83 8.46 -8.16
C THR A 49 5.70 8.75 -7.18
N SER A 50 5.03 9.90 -7.32
CA SER A 50 3.79 10.19 -6.57
C SER A 50 2.73 9.11 -6.81
N GLU A 51 2.61 8.64 -8.05
CA GLU A 51 1.66 7.60 -8.42
C GLU A 51 1.94 6.26 -7.71
N ASP A 52 3.21 5.94 -7.46
CA ASP A 52 3.59 4.71 -6.76
C ASP A 52 3.25 4.76 -5.26
N VAL A 53 3.27 5.95 -4.64
CA VAL A 53 3.04 6.13 -3.19
C VAL A 53 1.62 6.56 -2.83
N ASP A 54 0.91 7.15 -3.78
CA ASP A 54 -0.48 7.54 -3.65
C ASP A 54 -1.41 6.32 -3.82
N TYR A 55 -2.42 6.24 -2.96
CA TYR A 55 -3.39 5.16 -2.95
C TYR A 55 -4.77 5.67 -2.55
N ARG A 56 -5.82 5.01 -3.04
CA ARG A 56 -7.19 5.24 -2.57
C ARG A 56 -7.52 4.32 -1.42
N SER A 57 -8.56 4.67 -0.66
CA SER A 57 -9.08 3.78 0.38
C SER A 57 -9.46 2.43 -0.24
N GLY A 58 -8.92 1.33 0.28
CA GLY A 58 -9.08 -0.01 -0.28
C GLY A 58 -7.98 -0.47 -1.25
N GLU A 59 -7.00 0.39 -1.57
CA GLU A 59 -5.91 0.09 -2.52
C GLU A 59 -4.52 0.07 -1.87
N PHE A 60 -4.45 -0.01 -0.54
CA PHE A 60 -3.17 0.02 0.18
C PHE A 60 -2.29 -1.18 -0.20
N THR A 61 -2.89 -2.36 -0.31
CA THR A 61 -2.22 -3.58 -0.79
C THR A 61 -1.60 -3.36 -2.17
N LEU A 62 -2.37 -2.84 -3.13
CA LEU A 62 -1.88 -2.54 -4.48
C LEU A 62 -0.78 -1.48 -4.51
N MET A 63 -0.86 -0.48 -3.63
CA MET A 63 0.23 0.50 -3.46
C MET A 63 1.50 -0.17 -2.96
N THR A 64 1.43 -1.00 -1.91
CA THR A 64 2.62 -1.70 -1.39
C THR A 64 3.25 -2.63 -2.42
N GLU A 65 2.46 -3.26 -3.28
CA GLU A 65 2.97 -4.05 -4.41
C GLU A 65 3.69 -3.21 -5.46
N ARG A 66 3.17 -2.02 -5.80
CA ARG A 66 3.81 -1.09 -6.75
C ARG A 66 5.15 -0.59 -6.21
N VAL A 67 5.17 -0.17 -4.95
CA VAL A 67 6.40 0.24 -4.25
C VAL A 67 7.42 -0.90 -4.21
N ALA A 68 6.98 -2.11 -3.89
CA ALA A 68 7.83 -3.31 -3.89
C ALA A 68 8.44 -3.59 -5.28
N LYS A 69 7.62 -3.56 -6.34
CA LYS A 69 8.09 -3.74 -7.73
C LYS A 69 9.10 -2.67 -8.15
N ARG A 70 8.83 -1.39 -7.83
CA ARG A 70 9.72 -0.27 -8.18
C ARG A 70 11.06 -0.31 -7.42
N THR A 71 11.05 -0.83 -6.19
CA THR A 71 12.25 -0.97 -5.36
C THR A 71 12.94 -2.33 -5.52
N ASN A 72 12.39 -3.23 -6.34
CA ASN A 72 12.81 -4.62 -6.49
C ASN A 72 12.91 -5.36 -5.15
N ARG A 73 11.88 -5.16 -4.30
CA ARG A 73 11.72 -5.75 -2.97
C ARG A 73 10.42 -6.55 -2.90
N SER A 74 10.23 -7.28 -1.81
CA SER A 74 8.98 -7.95 -1.50
C SER A 74 7.98 -7.01 -0.81
N GLN A 75 6.69 -7.28 -0.97
CA GLN A 75 5.62 -6.53 -0.30
C GLN A 75 5.75 -6.58 1.23
N GLU A 76 6.17 -7.73 1.78
CA GLU A 76 6.40 -7.91 3.21
C GLU A 76 7.53 -7.02 3.74
N GLU A 77 8.62 -6.86 2.98
CA GLU A 77 9.71 -5.95 3.34
C GLU A 77 9.23 -4.50 3.39
N ILE A 78 8.42 -4.07 2.42
CA ILE A 78 7.83 -2.72 2.42
C ILE A 78 6.94 -2.54 3.66
N GLN A 79 6.06 -3.50 3.96
CA GLN A 79 5.18 -3.41 5.13
C GLN A 79 5.96 -3.38 6.45
N LYS A 80 7.02 -4.20 6.59
CA LYS A 80 7.91 -4.19 7.75
C LYS A 80 8.66 -2.86 7.87
N GLU A 81 9.14 -2.31 6.75
CA GLU A 81 9.80 -1.01 6.74
C GLU A 81 8.85 0.12 7.16
N ILE A 82 7.62 0.14 6.62
CA ILE A 82 6.59 1.10 7.02
C ILE A 82 6.31 0.98 8.52
N LYS A 83 6.13 -0.24 9.04
CA LYS A 83 5.88 -0.48 10.47
C LYS A 83 7.02 0.05 11.34
N ASN A 84 8.26 -0.14 10.93
CA ASN A 84 9.46 0.17 11.72
C ASN A 84 10.09 1.52 11.34
N TRP A 85 9.38 2.38 10.61
CA TRP A 85 9.88 3.70 10.25
C TRP A 85 9.89 4.65 11.46
N ASP A 86 11.04 5.24 11.76
CA ASP A 86 11.25 6.21 12.86
C ASP A 86 11.61 7.59 12.30
#